data_AF-A0A959C876-F1
#
_entry.id   AF-A0A959C876-F1
#
_cell.length_a   1.000
_cell.length_b   1.000
_cell.length_c   1.000
_cell.angle_alpha   90.00
_cell.angle_beta   90.00
_cell.angle_gamma   90.00
#
_symmetry.space_group_name_H-M   'P 1'
#
loop_
_entity.id
_entity.type
_entity.pdbx_description
1 polymer ?
#
loop_
_entity_poly.entity_id
_entity_poly.type
_entity_poly.pdbx_seq_one_letter_code
_entity_poly.pdbx_strand_id
1 'polypeptide(L)' 'AIGKVDARGSGSQYKFLHPAPRAGANYYRLRQVDQDGQFSYSDLRQLTIAGKATPLVSPNPVRRGSRFRVSRLEGEATFT' A
#
# COMPACT_ATOMS: atom_id res chain seq x y z
N ALA A 1 8.69 3.29 -11.91
CA ALA A 1 8.66 4.54 -11.13
C ALA A 1 7.22 5.03 -11.07
N ILE A 2 6.77 5.62 -9.95
CA ILE A 2 5.37 6.07 -9.77
C ILE A 2 5.14 7.55 -10.14
N GLY A 3 6.20 8.34 -10.26
CA GLY A 3 6.13 9.75 -10.66
C GLY A 3 7.49 10.44 -10.67
N LYS A 4 7.52 11.66 -11.21
CA LYS A 4 8.66 12.59 -11.23
C LYS A 4 8.12 14.00 -11.05
N VAL A 5 8.80 14.80 -10.23
CA VAL A 5 8.53 16.24 -10.07
C VAL A 5 9.85 16.98 -9.89
N ASP A 6 9.83 18.28 -10.13
CA ASP A 6 10.97 19.13 -9.82
C ASP A 6 11.19 19.23 -8.31
N ALA A 7 12.46 19.37 -7.92
CA ALA A 7 12.83 19.54 -6.53
C ALA A 7 12.24 20.85 -5.98
N ARG A 8 11.65 20.79 -4.78
CA ARG A 8 11.05 21.93 -4.09
C ARG A 8 11.92 22.51 -2.96
N GLY A 9 13.16 22.05 -2.85
CA GLY A 9 14.10 22.43 -1.80
C GLY A 9 14.08 21.51 -0.57
N SER A 10 14.94 21.83 0.41
CA SER A 10 15.11 21.03 1.63
C SER A 10 13.85 21.02 2.49
N GLY A 11 13.56 19.89 3.15
CA GLY A 11 12.37 19.72 4.00
C GLY A 11 11.04 19.57 3.25
N SER A 12 11.07 19.50 1.92
CA SER A 12 9.84 19.37 1.11
C SER A 12 9.18 18.01 1.25
N GLN A 13 7.85 18.00 1.27
CA GLN A 13 7.04 16.79 1.22
C GLN A 13 6.59 16.48 -0.20
N TYR A 14 6.70 15.21 -0.59
CA TYR A 14 6.30 14.71 -1.89
C TYR A 14 5.19 13.67 -1.73
N LYS A 15 4.14 13.79 -2.55
CA LYS A 15 2.97 12.91 -2.52
C LYS A 15 2.72 12.34 -3.91
N PHE A 16 2.58 11.03 -3.99
CA PHE A 16 2.27 10.31 -5.21
C PHE A 16 1.28 9.19 -4.90
N LEU A 17 0.31 9.00 -5.79
CA LEU A 17 -0.61 7.87 -5.73
C LEU A 17 0.01 6.70 -6.48
N HIS A 18 0.14 5.55 -5.81
CA HIS A 18 0.38 4.27 -6.48
C HIS A 18 -0.99 3.59 -6.70
N PRO A 19 -1.57 3.63 -7.91
CA PRO A 19 -2.98 3.25 -8.11
C PRO A 19 -3.26 1.75 -7.93
N ALA A 20 -2.24 0.89 -8.07
CA ALA A 20 -2.38 -0.56 -7.97
C ALA A 20 -1.19 -1.17 -7.22
N PRO A 21 -1.06 -0.93 -5.90
CA PRO A 21 0.01 -1.54 -5.13
C PRO A 21 -0.20 -3.05 -5.07
N ARG A 22 0.92 -3.80 -5.06
CA ARG A 22 0.85 -5.26 -4.99
C ARG A 22 0.46 -5.69 -3.58
N ALA A 23 -0.24 -6.81 -3.45
CA ALA A 23 -0.38 -7.45 -2.14
C ALA A 23 1.01 -7.85 -1.60
N GLY A 24 1.19 -7.74 -0.29
CA GLY A 24 2.49 -7.94 0.36
C GLY A 24 3.30 -6.65 0.51
N ALA A 25 4.61 -6.80 0.65
CA ALA A 25 5.53 -5.67 0.87
C ALA A 25 5.73 -4.85 -0.42
N ASN A 26 5.50 -3.54 -0.33
CA ASN A 26 5.82 -2.57 -1.36
C ASN A 26 6.89 -1.61 -0.83
N TYR A 27 7.84 -1.23 -1.68
CA TYR A 27 8.98 -0.40 -1.30
C TYR A 27 8.99 0.89 -2.11
N TYR A 28 9.16 2.02 -1.43
CA TYR A 28 9.16 3.34 -2.01
C TYR A 28 10.34 4.16 -1.48
N ARG A 29 10.97 4.91 -2.37
CA ARG A 29 12.02 5.88 -2.03
C ARG A 29 12.04 6.97 -3.08
N LEU A 30 12.58 8.13 -2.71
CA LEU A 30 12.86 9.20 -3.65
C LEU A 30 14.23 8.98 -4.27
N ARG A 31 14.35 9.27 -5.56
CA ARG A 31 15.63 9.49 -6.23
C ARG A 31 15.75 10.99 -6.46
N GLN A 32 16.65 11.62 -5.72
CA GLN A 32 16.93 13.06 -5.81
C GLN A 32 18.08 13.25 -6.78
N VAL A 33 17.96 14.21 -7.69
CA VAL A 33 18.99 14.51 -8.68
C VAL A 33 19.37 15.98 -8.49
N ASP A 34 20.65 16.23 -8.25
CA ASP A 34 21.20 17.56 -8.08
C ASP A 34 21.42 18.24 -9.44
N GLN A 35 21.75 19.53 -9.44
CA GLN A 35 21.88 20.33 -10.67
C GLN A 35 23.04 19.87 -11.56
N ASP A 36 24.05 19.24 -10.97
CA ASP A 36 25.20 18.65 -11.65
C ASP A 36 24.95 17.23 -12.17
N GLY A 37 23.73 16.70 -11.98
CA GLY A 37 23.33 15.36 -12.40
C GLY A 37 23.69 14.24 -11.43
N GLN A 38 24.37 14.54 -10.31
CA GLN A 38 24.55 13.58 -9.21
C GLN A 38 23.20 13.17 -8.65
N PHE A 39 23.09 11.96 -8.10
CA PHE A 39 21.84 11.53 -7.48
C PHE A 39 22.06 10.82 -6.15
N SER A 40 21.11 11.02 -5.26
CA SER A 40 21.02 10.36 -3.96
C SER A 40 19.65 9.74 -3.78
N TYR A 41 19.55 8.77 -2.87
CA TYR A 41 18.28 8.15 -2.49
C TYR A 41 17.90 8.59 -1.09
N SER A 42 16.60 8.81 -0.87
CA SER A 42 16.05 8.91 0.48
C SER A 42 16.06 7.54 1.17
N ASP A 43 15.71 7.54 2.46
CA ASP A 43 15.36 6.31 3.18
C ASP A 43 14.33 5.47 2.41
N LEU A 44 14.49 4.15 2.51
CA LEU A 44 13.54 3.19 1.98
C LEU A 44 12.33 3.09 2.90
N ARG A 45 11.14 3.33 2.35
CA ARG A 45 9.86 3.17 3.04
C ARG A 45 9.17 1.91 2.57
N GLN A 46 8.81 1.04 3.50
CA GLN A 46 8.07 -0.19 3.23
C GLN A 46 6.61 -0.03 3.69
N LEU A 47 5.68 -0.45 2.84
CA LEU A 47 4.27 -0.57 3.18
C LEU A 47 3.77 -1.98 2.81
N THR A 48 3.18 -2.69 3.78
CA THR A 48 2.59 -4.00 3.54
C THR A 48 1.10 -3.85 3.25
N ILE A 49 0.69 -4.22 2.04
CA ILE A 49 -0.73 -4.22 1.65
C ILE A 49 -1.28 -5.62 1.88
N ALA A 50 -2.36 -5.71 2.66
CA ALA A 50 -3.05 -6.97 2.85
C ALA A 50 -3.57 -7.50 1.51
N GLY A 51 -3.25 -8.75 1.19
CA GLY A 51 -3.82 -9.41 0.02
C GLY A 51 -5.31 -9.69 0.19
N LYS A 52 -5.99 -10.01 -0.91
CA LYS A 52 -7.32 -10.61 -0.84
C LYS A 52 -7.18 -11.98 -0.16
N ALA A 53 -7.70 -12.09 1.06
CA ALA A 53 -7.83 -13.37 1.72
C ALA A 53 -9.12 -14.05 1.24
N THR A 54 -9.02 -15.28 0.75
CA THR A 54 -10.19 -16.14 0.58
C THR A 54 -10.51 -16.72 1.95
N PRO A 55 -11.68 -16.43 2.55
CA PRO A 55 -12.03 -17.00 3.84
C PRO A 55 -12.16 -18.52 3.72
N LEU A 56 -11.37 -19.26 4.50
CA LEU A 56 -11.52 -20.69 4.68
C LEU A 56 -12.40 -20.92 5.91
N VAL A 57 -13.52 -21.63 5.74
CA VAL A 57 -14.45 -21.95 6.83
C VAL A 57 -14.51 -23.46 6.98
N SER A 58 -13.91 -23.99 8.03
CA SER A 58 -13.91 -25.43 8.31
C SER A 58 -13.76 -25.72 9.82
N PRO A 59 -14.47 -26.74 10.35
CA PRO A 59 -15.61 -27.43 9.72
C PRO A 59 -16.86 -26.53 9.74
N ASN A 60 -17.65 -26.56 8.66
CA ASN A 60 -18.88 -25.78 8.57
C ASN A 60 -20.13 -26.67 8.79
N PRO A 61 -20.90 -26.51 9.88
CA PRO A 61 -22.10 -27.31 10.17
C PRO A 61 -23.35 -26.87 9.38
N VAL A 62 -23.21 -25.90 8.47
CA VAL A 62 -24.34 -25.38 7.68
C VAL A 62 -24.93 -26.49 6.80
N ARG A 63 -26.24 -26.69 6.94
CA ARG A 63 -26.99 -27.70 6.19
C ARG A 63 -27.05 -27.34 4.71
N ARG A 64 -27.05 -28.37 3.84
CA ARG A 64 -27.22 -28.19 2.39
C ARG A 64 -28.49 -27.39 2.10
N GLY A 65 -28.37 -26.31 1.32
CA GLY A 65 -29.50 -25.43 0.97
C GLY A 65 -29.69 -24.22 1.90
N SER A 66 -28.95 -24.12 2.99
CA SER A 66 -28.95 -22.94 3.87
C SER A 66 -28.06 -21.82 3.31
N ARG A 67 -28.44 -20.56 3.57
CA ARG A 67 -27.66 -19.37 3.17
C ARG A 67 -26.70 -18.99 4.29
N PHE A 68 -25.40 -18.88 3.97
CA PHE A 68 -24.38 -18.32 4.84
C PHE A 68 -24.00 -16.93 4.36
N ARG A 69 -23.87 -15.96 5.27
CA ARG A 69 -23.50 -14.56 4.97
C ARG A 69 -22.26 -14.20 5.79
N VAL A 70 -21.23 -13.70 5.13
CA VAL A 70 -20.05 -13.10 5.76
C VAL A 70 -20.11 -11.60 5.51
N SER A 71 -20.14 -10.81 6.58
CA SER A 71 -20.06 -9.35 6.52
C SER A 71 -18.75 -8.90 7.18
N ARG A 72 -18.05 -7.97 6.54
CA ARG A 72 -16.94 -7.25 7.16
C ARG A 72 -17.53 -6.15 8.04
N LEU A 73 -17.13 -6.07 9.31
CA LEU A 73 -17.33 -4.89 10.13
C LEU A 73 -16.19 -3.92 9.79
N GLU A 74 -16.48 -2.85 9.07
CA GLU A 74 -15.51 -1.76 8.85
C GLU A 74 -15.42 -0.98 10.17
N GLY A 75 -14.38 -1.22 10.96
CA GLY A 75 -13.92 -0.24 11.93
C GLY A 75 -13.07 0.78 11.18
N GLU A 76 -13.38 2.08 11.33
CA GLU A 76 -12.62 3.16 10.72
C GLU A 76 -11.12 2.98 10.99
N ALA A 77 -10.36 2.60 9.97
CA ALA A 77 -8.91 2.53 10.05
C ALA A 77 -8.38 3.96 9.81
N THR A 78 -8.21 4.72 10.88
CA THR A 78 -7.48 5.98 10.84
C THR A 78 -6.00 5.64 10.69
N PHE A 79 -5.44 5.86 9.50
CA PHE A 79 -4.00 5.81 9.27
C PHE A 79 -3.41 7.19 9.62
N THR A 80 -2.62 7.26 10.69
CA THR A 80 -1.78 8.42 11.04
C THR A 80 -0.41 8.36 10.37
#